data_AF-A0A496BDK7-F1
#
_entry.id   AF-A0A496BDK7-F1
#
_cell.length_a   1.000
_cell.length_b   1.000
_cell.length_c   1.000
_cell.angle_alpha   90.00
_cell.angle_beta   90.00
_cell.angle_gamma   90.00
#
_symmetry.space_group_name_H-M   'P 1'
#
loop_
_entity.id
_entity.type
_entity.pdbx_description
1 polymer ?
#
loop_
_entity_poly.entity_id
_entity_poly.type
_entity_poly.pdbx_seq_one_letter_code
_entity_poly.pdbx_strand_id
1 'polypeptide(L)'
;MLRTLIRQELLVHLMSARFFAAVVITVLLVVANTFVLLGAYEERLANYSQREAVIREKIADAPTYSVLRLAVARPPNPLSLFSAGLDTRFGSSVDISHTQVPSLLSVGAPLSSKNPYLNLFSHIDLVFLFQVVLSLLALLFAYDAIAGDSEAGTLRLVLSHSVGRGAVLFAKYLAAMVCLLLPLLMSLLLVLIQCTLSRSLQLGPAEFLRIGGIVVTTVVYLSGFYLIGLLISTMTRRAATSLILCMFVWVVLVLVYPNWSRFAIKPIGDTSARRTSTYQQIDQMREEEEREERRFLANSPLTGKPPWFNIDFSESWRRSGGHGADQLIGKLRNTADPLVPHLQQYHAFMSQVQTRLAEKEGLAKQQMVAETYLRRARWDERLMKLSPASLYTFATAAWAGTDVDGIVDYLRATRRYRRAFIT
;
A
#
# COMPACT_ATOMS: atom_id res chain seq x y z
N MET A 1 47.44 -3.97 6.09
CA MET A 1 47.17 -2.60 6.60
C MET A 1 45.69 -2.22 6.54
N LEU A 2 44.97 -2.40 5.43
CA LEU A 2 43.54 -2.07 5.39
C LEU A 2 42.70 -2.88 6.41
N ARG A 3 42.91 -4.20 6.49
CA ARG A 3 42.22 -5.08 7.45
C ARG A 3 42.43 -4.68 8.92
N THR A 4 43.63 -4.24 9.27
CA THR A 4 43.95 -3.81 10.64
C THR A 4 43.25 -2.50 10.97
N LEU A 5 43.17 -1.57 10.00
CA LEU A 5 42.48 -0.29 10.16
C LEU A 5 40.96 -0.50 10.31
N ILE A 6 40.38 -1.37 9.48
CA ILE A 6 38.96 -1.77 9.60
C ILE A 6 38.69 -2.38 10.98
N ARG A 7 39.53 -3.31 11.45
CA ARG A 7 39.34 -3.97 12.75
C ARG A 7 39.41 -2.97 13.90
N GLN A 8 40.35 -2.03 13.85
CA GLN A 8 40.48 -1.00 14.88
C GLN A 8 39.24 -0.10 14.92
N GLU A 9 38.82 0.44 13.78
CA GLU A 9 37.62 1.28 13.68
C GLU A 9 36.36 0.53 14.11
N LEU A 10 36.24 -0.74 13.72
CA LEU A 10 35.12 -1.59 14.13
C LEU A 10 35.06 -1.74 15.64
N LEU A 11 36.20 -2.00 16.31
CA LEU A 11 36.25 -2.11 17.77
C LEU A 11 35.89 -0.79 18.46
N VAL A 12 36.38 0.35 17.94
CA VAL A 12 36.03 1.68 18.47
C VAL A 12 34.53 1.93 18.39
N HIS A 13 33.90 1.58 17.25
CA HIS A 13 32.46 1.71 17.11
C HIS A 13 31.68 0.73 17.99
N LEU A 14 32.09 -0.54 18.05
CA LEU A 14 31.40 -1.59 18.84
C LEU A 14 31.44 -1.32 20.34
N MET A 15 32.56 -0.80 20.85
CA MET A 15 32.73 -0.49 22.27
C MET A 15 32.16 0.87 22.67
N SER A 16 31.60 1.63 21.72
CA SER A 16 31.03 2.94 22.00
C SER A 16 29.63 2.81 22.61
N ALA A 17 29.33 3.63 23.62
CA ALA A 17 27.99 3.73 24.21
C ALA A 17 26.90 4.03 23.16
N ARG A 18 27.25 4.75 22.08
CA ARG A 18 26.33 5.04 20.97
C ARG A 18 25.86 3.78 20.25
N PHE A 19 26.74 2.79 20.10
CA PHE A 19 26.39 1.52 19.46
C PHE A 19 25.48 0.69 20.33
N PHE A 20 25.76 0.61 21.63
CA PHE A 20 24.86 -0.04 22.57
C PHE A 20 23.46 0.60 22.56
N ALA A 21 23.39 1.94 22.65
CA ALA A 21 22.13 2.67 22.55
C ALA A 21 21.43 2.40 21.21
N ALA A 22 22.16 2.40 20.09
CA ALA A 22 21.61 2.10 18.77
C ALA A 22 20.98 0.70 18.71
N VAL A 23 21.67 -0.32 19.24
CA VAL A 23 21.16 -1.70 19.29
C VAL A 23 19.93 -1.79 20.18
N VAL A 24 19.98 -1.27 21.41
CA VAL A 24 18.85 -1.34 22.34
C VAL A 24 17.63 -0.62 21.78
N ILE A 25 17.79 0.61 21.28
CA ILE A 25 16.68 1.40 20.74
C ILE A 25 16.09 0.70 19.51
N THR A 26 16.91 0.26 18.56
CA THR A 26 16.39 -0.38 17.33
C THR A 26 15.72 -1.72 17.62
N VAL A 27 16.34 -2.58 18.41
CA VAL A 27 15.78 -3.89 18.76
C VAL A 27 14.48 -3.71 19.53
N LEU A 28 14.45 -2.88 20.58
CA LEU A 28 13.25 -2.66 21.39
C LEU A 28 12.10 -2.14 20.53
N LEU A 29 12.36 -1.12 19.73
CA LEU A 29 11.33 -0.43 18.97
C LEU A 29 10.80 -1.30 17.83
N VAL A 30 11.66 -2.07 17.15
CA VAL A 30 11.26 -3.02 16.11
C VAL A 30 10.50 -4.21 16.69
N VAL A 31 10.96 -4.79 17.80
CA VAL A 31 10.30 -5.93 18.45
C VAL A 31 8.91 -5.54 18.96
N ALA A 32 8.81 -4.39 19.66
CA ALA A 32 7.54 -3.90 20.16
C ALA A 32 6.56 -3.59 19.01
N ASN A 33 7.03 -2.95 17.94
CA ASN A 33 6.18 -2.66 16.78
C ASN A 33 5.71 -3.93 16.07
N THR A 34 6.60 -4.91 15.92
CA THR A 34 6.28 -6.21 15.31
C THR A 34 5.18 -6.92 16.07
N PHE A 35 5.25 -6.93 17.40
CA PHE A 35 4.22 -7.53 18.24
C PHE A 35 2.84 -6.91 18.01
N VAL A 36 2.77 -5.57 17.94
CA VAL A 36 1.52 -4.84 17.63
C VAL A 36 1.02 -5.14 16.22
N LEU A 37 1.90 -5.10 15.22
CA LEU A 37 1.55 -5.34 13.82
C LEU A 37 1.08 -6.78 13.58
N LEU A 38 1.65 -7.75 14.31
CA LEU A 38 1.26 -9.14 14.24
C LEU A 38 -0.16 -9.35 14.76
N GLY A 39 -0.50 -8.76 15.92
CA GLY A 39 -1.88 -8.78 16.43
C GLY A 39 -2.89 -8.16 15.45
N ALA A 40 -2.53 -7.03 14.85
CA ALA A 40 -3.35 -6.39 13.81
C ALA A 40 -3.46 -7.23 12.52
N TYR A 41 -2.45 -8.04 12.20
CA TYR A 41 -2.52 -8.98 11.08
C TYR A 41 -3.46 -10.15 11.39
N GLU A 42 -3.41 -10.71 12.60
CA GLU A 42 -4.30 -11.80 13.01
C GLU A 42 -5.77 -11.36 13.02
N GLU A 43 -6.06 -10.15 13.50
CA GLU A 43 -7.40 -9.58 13.44
C GLU A 43 -7.88 -9.42 11.98
N ARG A 44 -7.01 -8.98 11.08
CA ARG A 44 -7.33 -8.89 9.64
C ARG A 44 -7.58 -10.26 9.01
N LEU A 45 -6.81 -11.27 9.39
CA LEU A 45 -6.98 -12.64 8.92
C LEU A 45 -8.29 -13.26 9.41
N ALA A 46 -8.64 -13.05 10.68
CA ALA A 46 -9.91 -13.49 11.26
C ALA A 46 -11.11 -12.80 10.58
N ASN A 47 -11.00 -11.49 10.33
CA ASN A 47 -12.02 -10.75 9.58
C ASN A 47 -12.17 -11.26 8.14
N TYR A 48 -11.06 -11.62 7.49
CA TYR A 48 -11.07 -12.22 6.16
C TYR A 48 -11.80 -13.57 6.15
N SER A 49 -11.45 -14.49 7.06
CA SER A 49 -12.04 -15.84 7.10
C SER A 49 -13.53 -15.80 7.44
N GLN A 50 -13.95 -14.93 8.37
CA GLN A 50 -15.36 -14.70 8.67
C GLN A 50 -16.13 -14.18 7.46
N ARG A 51 -15.56 -13.22 6.72
CA ARG A 51 -16.18 -12.70 5.49
C ARG A 51 -16.27 -13.77 4.42
N GLU A 52 -15.23 -14.58 4.22
CA GLU A 52 -15.26 -15.67 3.24
C GLU A 52 -16.36 -16.70 3.57
N ALA A 53 -16.54 -17.03 4.85
CA ALA A 53 -17.63 -17.91 5.30
C ALA A 53 -19.00 -17.30 5.00
N VAL A 54 -19.22 -16.03 5.32
CA VAL A 54 -20.47 -15.31 5.02
C VAL A 54 -20.71 -15.22 3.51
N ILE A 55 -19.67 -15.00 2.71
CA ILE A 55 -19.77 -14.99 1.24
C ILE A 55 -20.18 -16.37 0.73
N ARG A 56 -19.56 -17.44 1.23
CA ARG A 56 -19.86 -18.81 0.82
C ARG A 56 -21.30 -19.20 1.16
N GLU A 57 -21.77 -18.82 2.34
CA GLU A 57 -23.18 -18.97 2.75
C GLU A 57 -24.11 -18.19 1.80
N LYS A 58 -23.79 -16.93 1.51
CA LYS A 58 -24.57 -16.11 0.56
C LYS A 58 -24.62 -16.69 -0.84
N ILE A 59 -23.56 -17.34 -1.32
CA ILE A 59 -23.54 -18.03 -2.62
C ILE A 59 -24.48 -19.25 -2.59
N ALA A 60 -24.39 -20.07 -1.53
CA ALA A 60 -25.21 -21.27 -1.40
C ALA A 60 -26.72 -20.96 -1.25
N ASP A 61 -27.02 -19.84 -0.62
CA ASP A 61 -28.37 -19.41 -0.28
C ASP A 61 -29.00 -18.49 -1.37
N ALA A 62 -28.25 -18.10 -2.41
CA ALA A 62 -28.74 -17.22 -3.46
C ALA A 62 -29.52 -18.00 -4.54
N PRO A 63 -30.82 -17.70 -4.75
CA PRO A 63 -31.64 -18.42 -5.72
C PRO A 63 -31.36 -18.00 -7.18
N THR A 64 -30.75 -16.84 -7.44
CA THR A 64 -30.53 -16.32 -8.80
C THR A 64 -29.32 -15.38 -8.87
N TYR A 65 -28.58 -15.44 -9.99
CA TYR A 65 -27.39 -14.63 -10.26
C TYR A 65 -27.61 -13.11 -10.23
N SER A 66 -28.81 -12.63 -10.57
CA SER A 66 -29.15 -11.20 -10.58
C SER A 66 -29.19 -10.57 -9.19
N VAL A 67 -29.44 -11.37 -8.15
CA VAL A 67 -29.53 -10.92 -6.76
C VAL A 67 -28.16 -10.99 -6.08
N LEU A 68 -27.26 -11.83 -6.58
CA LEU A 68 -25.98 -12.11 -5.95
C LEU A 68 -24.99 -10.94 -6.13
N ARG A 69 -24.70 -10.25 -5.03
CA ARG A 69 -23.57 -9.31 -4.91
C ARG A 69 -22.44 -9.99 -4.16
N LEU A 70 -21.36 -10.33 -4.86
CA LEU A 70 -20.20 -10.99 -4.28
C LEU A 70 -19.18 -9.94 -3.86
N ALA A 71 -18.97 -9.78 -2.56
CA ALA A 71 -17.79 -9.06 -2.06
C ALA A 71 -16.58 -9.98 -2.17
N VAL A 72 -15.70 -9.82 -3.16
CA VAL A 72 -14.45 -10.59 -3.18
C VAL A 72 -13.52 -10.00 -2.13
N ALA A 73 -13.38 -10.72 -1.02
CA ALA A 73 -12.43 -10.37 0.03
C ALA A 73 -11.00 -10.63 -0.47
N ARG A 74 -10.09 -9.71 -0.17
CA ARG A 74 -8.67 -9.86 -0.49
C ARG A 74 -7.96 -10.50 0.72
N PRO A 75 -7.17 -11.57 0.55
CA PRO A 75 -6.37 -12.10 1.65
C PRO A 75 -5.32 -11.06 2.08
N PRO A 76 -5.07 -10.90 3.39
CA PRO A 76 -4.07 -9.96 3.87
C PRO A 76 -2.66 -10.41 3.43
N ASN A 77 -1.84 -9.50 2.94
CA ASN A 77 -0.48 -9.83 2.51
C ASN A 77 0.42 -10.05 3.74
N PRO A 78 1.14 -11.18 3.86
CA PRO A 78 2.06 -11.41 4.99
C PRO A 78 3.20 -10.38 5.04
N LEU A 79 3.64 -9.86 3.90
CA LEU A 79 4.69 -8.83 3.82
C LEU A 79 4.18 -7.42 4.19
N SER A 80 2.87 -7.24 4.40
CA SER A 80 2.32 -5.99 4.93
C SER A 80 2.82 -5.64 6.33
N LEU A 81 3.36 -6.63 7.06
CA LEU A 81 4.07 -6.43 8.34
C LEU A 81 5.35 -5.60 8.15
N PHE A 82 6.08 -5.83 7.06
CA PHE A 82 7.35 -5.14 6.77
C PHE A 82 7.09 -3.80 6.09
N SER A 83 6.31 -3.81 5.01
CA SER A 83 5.89 -2.63 4.28
C SER A 83 4.39 -2.67 4.09
N ALA A 84 3.67 -1.89 4.90
CA ALA A 84 2.22 -1.77 4.80
C ALA A 84 1.82 -1.11 3.47
N GLY A 85 2.64 -0.16 3.01
CA GLY A 85 2.48 0.50 1.71
C GLY A 85 1.08 1.07 1.52
N LEU A 86 0.44 0.66 0.43
CA LEU A 86 -0.94 1.00 0.13
C LEU A 86 -1.94 -0.07 0.64
N ASP A 87 -1.48 -1.22 1.10
CA ASP A 87 -2.32 -2.36 1.46
C ASP A 87 -3.27 -2.06 2.62
N THR A 88 -2.82 -1.26 3.60
CA THR A 88 -3.65 -0.78 4.73
C THR A 88 -4.58 0.37 4.35
N ARG A 89 -4.33 1.04 3.22
CA ARG A 89 -5.09 2.20 2.73
C ARG A 89 -6.19 1.84 1.74
N PHE A 90 -6.22 0.62 1.22
CA PHE A 90 -7.28 0.15 0.33
C PHE A 90 -8.22 -0.80 1.08
N GLY A 91 -9.50 -0.79 0.72
CA GLY A 91 -10.50 -1.64 1.34
C GLY A 91 -10.15 -3.12 1.20
N SER A 92 -10.42 -3.89 2.24
CA SER A 92 -10.15 -5.33 2.29
C SER A 92 -11.10 -6.18 1.43
N SER A 93 -12.07 -5.57 0.75
CA SER A 93 -13.01 -6.25 -0.13
C SER A 93 -13.41 -5.38 -1.32
N VAL A 94 -13.65 -6.05 -2.45
CA VAL A 94 -14.17 -5.42 -3.66
C VAL A 94 -15.48 -6.08 -4.04
N ASP A 95 -16.54 -5.28 -4.09
CA ASP A 95 -17.84 -5.77 -4.52
C ASP A 95 -17.85 -6.02 -6.04
N ILE A 96 -18.25 -7.23 -6.41
CA ILE A 96 -18.47 -7.66 -7.78
C ILE A 96 -19.97 -7.80 -8.00
N SER A 97 -20.45 -7.15 -9.06
CA SER A 97 -21.81 -7.31 -9.57
C SER A 97 -21.81 -7.35 -11.09
N HIS A 98 -22.91 -7.85 -11.67
CA HIS A 98 -23.13 -7.78 -13.12
C HIS A 98 -23.33 -6.34 -13.60
N THR A 99 -23.83 -5.44 -12.74
CA THR A 99 -24.11 -4.03 -13.08
C THR A 99 -22.94 -3.06 -12.92
N GLN A 100 -21.85 -3.46 -12.26
CA GLN A 100 -20.73 -2.56 -12.00
C GLN A 100 -19.39 -3.23 -12.24
N VAL A 101 -18.48 -2.52 -12.91
CA VAL A 101 -17.09 -2.96 -13.10
C VAL A 101 -16.23 -2.40 -11.96
N PRO A 102 -15.49 -3.26 -11.23
CA PRO A 102 -14.57 -2.80 -10.21
C PRO A 102 -13.52 -1.82 -10.73
N SER A 103 -13.34 -0.70 -10.04
CA SER A 103 -12.36 0.35 -10.32
C SER A 103 -11.67 0.80 -9.03
N LEU A 104 -10.54 1.50 -9.13
CA LEU A 104 -9.82 2.04 -7.96
C LEU A 104 -10.70 2.91 -7.04
N LEU A 105 -11.80 3.46 -7.57
CA LEU A 105 -12.78 4.25 -6.84
C LEU A 105 -13.85 3.39 -6.14
N SER A 106 -14.04 2.13 -6.57
CA SER A 106 -15.04 1.20 -6.03
C SER A 106 -14.44 0.14 -5.10
N VAL A 107 -13.10 0.02 -5.05
CA VAL A 107 -12.42 -0.68 -3.95
C VAL A 107 -12.71 0.15 -2.72
N GLY A 108 -13.60 -0.31 -1.84
CA GLY A 108 -14.17 0.48 -0.75
C GLY A 108 -13.11 1.33 -0.08
N ALA A 109 -13.01 2.60 -0.46
CA ALA A 109 -11.90 3.42 -0.06
C ALA A 109 -12.07 3.69 1.42
N PRO A 110 -11.15 3.24 2.30
CA PRO A 110 -11.14 3.69 3.68
C PRO A 110 -10.57 5.13 3.72
N LEU A 111 -11.14 6.03 2.92
CA LEU A 111 -10.95 7.47 3.08
C LEU A 111 -11.65 7.99 4.35
N SER A 112 -12.31 7.10 5.11
CA SER A 112 -12.90 7.43 6.40
C SER A 112 -12.88 6.22 7.33
N SER A 113 -11.71 5.90 7.88
CA SER A 113 -11.75 5.40 9.26
C SER A 113 -12.31 6.55 10.11
N LYS A 114 -13.35 6.27 10.92
CA LYS A 114 -14.06 7.27 11.72
C LYS A 114 -13.15 8.06 12.70
N ASN A 115 -11.90 7.64 12.90
CA ASN A 115 -10.92 8.28 13.77
C ASN A 115 -9.62 8.64 13.02
N PRO A 116 -9.38 9.93 12.71
CA PRO A 116 -8.17 10.42 12.04
C PRO A 116 -6.87 10.06 12.79
N TYR A 117 -6.91 10.04 14.13
CA TYR A 117 -5.76 9.74 14.99
C TYR A 117 -5.33 8.26 14.94
N LEU A 118 -6.29 7.32 14.86
CA LEU A 118 -5.96 5.88 14.70
C LEU A 118 -5.39 5.59 13.31
N ASN A 119 -5.76 6.38 12.30
CA ASN A 119 -5.17 6.27 10.98
C ASN A 119 -3.67 6.59 11.04
N LEU A 120 -3.24 7.59 11.84
CA LEU A 120 -1.82 7.95 11.99
C LEU A 120 -0.93 6.78 12.50
N PHE A 121 -1.45 5.95 13.41
CA PHE A 121 -0.74 4.77 13.92
C PHE A 121 -0.77 3.58 12.96
N SER A 122 -1.75 3.50 12.06
CA SER A 122 -1.79 2.52 10.97
C SER A 122 -0.71 2.76 9.89
N HIS A 123 0.09 3.82 10.02
CA HIS A 123 1.18 4.19 9.10
C HIS A 123 2.57 3.80 9.59
N ILE A 124 2.73 3.24 10.79
CA ILE A 124 4.04 2.89 11.36
C ILE A 124 4.36 1.43 11.02
N ASP A 125 4.94 1.20 9.84
CA ASP A 125 5.48 -0.10 9.43
C ASP A 125 6.99 -0.24 9.75
N LEU A 126 7.53 -1.44 9.62
CA LEU A 126 8.94 -1.70 9.93
C LEU A 126 9.88 -0.91 9.02
N VAL A 127 9.51 -0.76 7.75
CA VAL A 127 10.24 0.08 6.78
C VAL A 127 10.28 1.54 7.24
N PHE A 128 9.18 2.11 7.72
CA PHE A 128 9.19 3.48 8.27
C PHE A 128 10.12 3.61 9.47
N LEU A 129 10.14 2.61 10.37
CA LEU A 129 11.07 2.60 11.50
C LEU A 129 12.54 2.53 11.03
N PHE A 130 12.85 1.66 10.07
CA PHE A 130 14.18 1.59 9.49
C PHE A 130 14.56 2.89 8.77
N GLN A 131 13.63 3.49 8.03
CA GLN A 131 13.81 4.75 7.34
C GLN A 131 14.15 5.88 8.31
N VAL A 132 13.43 6.01 9.43
CA VAL A 132 13.62 7.13 10.36
C VAL A 132 14.78 6.87 11.34
N VAL A 133 14.75 5.72 12.02
CA VAL A 133 15.70 5.42 13.12
C VAL A 133 17.08 5.10 12.58
N LEU A 134 17.18 4.22 11.57
CA LEU A 134 18.49 3.80 11.06
C LEU A 134 19.15 4.89 10.20
N SER A 135 18.40 5.75 9.49
CA SER A 135 19.00 6.90 8.79
C SER A 135 19.59 7.92 9.75
N LEU A 136 18.91 8.17 10.88
CA LEU A 136 19.40 9.06 11.93
C LEU A 136 20.68 8.50 12.55
N LEU A 137 20.67 7.19 12.87
CA LEU A 137 21.86 6.48 13.35
C LEU A 137 23.00 6.54 12.34
N ALA A 138 22.73 6.35 11.04
CA ALA A 138 23.77 6.44 10.01
C ALA A 138 24.49 7.79 10.04
N LEU A 139 23.75 8.90 10.20
CA LEU A 139 24.35 10.22 10.33
C LEU A 139 25.05 10.44 11.69
N LEU A 140 24.52 9.87 12.77
CA LEU A 140 25.13 9.93 14.10
C LEU A 140 26.43 9.12 14.19
N PHE A 141 26.63 8.12 13.34
CA PHE A 141 27.90 7.42 13.21
C PHE A 141 28.87 8.11 12.25
N ALA A 142 28.37 9.00 11.40
CA ALA A 142 29.17 9.67 10.37
C ALA A 142 29.68 11.07 10.80
N TYR A 143 28.98 11.78 11.70
CA TYR A 143 29.31 13.18 12.01
C TYR A 143 30.72 13.37 12.60
N ASP A 144 31.19 12.46 13.47
CA ASP A 144 32.49 12.52 14.12
C ASP A 144 33.57 11.74 13.36
N ALA A 145 33.22 11.09 12.23
CA ALA A 145 34.13 10.18 11.52
C ALA A 145 35.43 10.86 11.06
N ILE A 146 35.38 12.13 10.65
CA ILE A 146 36.55 12.89 10.18
C ILE A 146 36.71 14.18 10.98
N ALA A 147 35.63 14.89 11.24
CA ALA A 147 35.64 16.10 12.07
C ALA A 147 36.13 15.80 13.50
N GLY A 148 35.77 14.64 14.06
CA GLY A 148 36.23 14.20 15.39
C GLY A 148 37.72 13.89 15.42
N ASP A 149 38.22 13.16 14.43
CA ASP A 149 39.65 12.86 14.30
C ASP A 149 40.49 14.12 14.02
N SER A 150 39.92 15.09 13.29
CA SER A 150 40.57 16.37 13.06
C SER A 150 40.64 17.21 14.33
N GLU A 151 39.61 17.17 15.17
CA GLU A 151 39.52 17.90 16.44
C GLU A 151 40.43 17.28 17.51
N ALA A 152 40.48 15.95 17.59
CA ALA A 152 41.36 15.22 18.51
C ALA A 152 42.84 15.18 18.03
N GLY A 153 43.13 15.66 16.83
CA GLY A 153 44.49 15.65 16.24
C GLY A 153 44.96 14.27 15.77
N THR A 154 44.19 13.21 15.99
CA THR A 154 44.47 11.83 15.54
C THR A 154 44.57 11.73 14.03
N LEU A 155 43.84 12.55 13.26
CA LEU A 155 43.91 12.53 11.80
C LEU A 155 45.32 12.87 11.28
N ARG A 156 46.02 13.81 11.93
CA ARG A 156 47.40 14.19 11.56
C ARG A 156 48.39 13.07 11.85
N LEU A 157 48.18 12.35 12.96
CA LEU A 157 49.01 11.22 13.36
C LEU A 157 48.82 10.01 12.43
N VAL A 158 47.60 9.71 12.01
CA VAL A 158 47.34 8.60 11.06
C VAL A 158 47.93 8.91 9.69
N LEU A 159 47.88 10.17 9.25
CA LEU A 159 48.42 10.60 7.97
C LEU A 159 49.95 10.80 7.95
N SER A 160 50.64 10.79 9.10
CA SER A 160 52.11 10.79 9.12
C SER A 160 52.71 9.42 8.81
N HIS A 161 51.90 8.36 8.85
CA HIS A 161 52.25 7.05 8.33
C HIS A 161 51.92 6.93 6.83
N SER A 162 52.52 5.96 6.14
CA SER A 162 52.35 5.69 4.70
C SER A 162 50.98 5.07 4.34
N VAL A 163 49.89 5.64 4.85
CA VAL A 163 48.51 5.18 4.63
C VAL A 163 47.81 6.11 3.64
N GLY A 164 47.25 5.55 2.57
CA GLY A 164 46.49 6.32 1.59
C GLY A 164 45.18 6.88 2.17
N ARG A 165 44.86 8.15 1.88
CA ARG A 165 43.65 8.83 2.36
C ARG A 165 42.35 8.08 2.03
N GLY A 166 42.29 7.48 0.84
CA GLY A 166 41.15 6.66 0.40
C GLY A 166 40.97 5.37 1.21
N ALA A 167 42.07 4.77 1.68
CA ALA A 167 42.02 3.56 2.52
C ALA A 167 41.45 3.85 3.90
N VAL A 168 41.75 5.03 4.48
CA VAL A 168 41.17 5.48 5.76
C VAL A 168 39.67 5.73 5.62
N LEU A 169 39.25 6.45 4.58
CA LEU A 169 37.83 6.70 4.29
C LEU A 169 37.05 5.40 4.09
N PHE A 170 37.59 4.47 3.29
CA PHE A 170 36.94 3.19 3.02
C PHE A 170 36.84 2.32 4.27
N ALA A 171 37.86 2.31 5.12
CA ALA A 171 37.83 1.57 6.37
C ALA A 171 36.79 2.11 7.35
N LYS A 172 36.68 3.45 7.48
CA LYS A 172 35.64 4.10 8.30
C LYS A 172 34.24 3.77 7.79
N TYR A 173 34.04 3.88 6.48
CA TYR A 173 32.79 3.50 5.84
C TYR A 173 32.42 2.04 6.14
N LEU A 174 33.35 1.10 5.92
CA LEU A 174 33.07 -0.32 6.10
C LEU A 174 32.81 -0.68 7.57
N ALA A 175 33.59 -0.11 8.51
CA ALA A 175 33.40 -0.32 9.94
C ALA A 175 32.04 0.19 10.41
N ALA A 176 31.67 1.41 10.03
CA ALA A 176 30.37 1.98 10.37
C ALA A 176 29.21 1.20 9.71
N MET A 177 29.37 0.77 8.46
CA MET A 177 28.35 -0.01 7.77
C MET A 177 28.09 -1.36 8.45
N VAL A 178 29.14 -2.06 8.89
CA VAL A 178 29.00 -3.30 9.69
C VAL A 178 28.31 -3.01 11.02
N CYS A 179 28.65 -1.91 11.70
CA CYS A 179 28.00 -1.50 12.94
C CYS A 179 26.53 -1.12 12.77
N LEU A 180 26.12 -0.55 11.63
CA LEU A 180 24.70 -0.26 11.33
C LEU A 180 23.94 -1.52 10.93
N LEU A 181 24.60 -2.44 10.23
CA LEU A 181 24.04 -3.72 9.80
C LEU A 181 23.73 -4.65 10.97
N LEU A 182 24.56 -4.65 12.02
CA LEU A 182 24.35 -5.55 13.16
C LEU A 182 22.98 -5.36 13.85
N PRO A 183 22.58 -4.15 14.31
CA PRO A 183 21.24 -3.92 14.84
C PRO A 183 20.11 -4.21 13.86
N LEU A 184 20.29 -3.90 12.57
CA LEU A 184 19.31 -4.22 11.53
C LEU A 184 19.11 -5.73 11.40
N LEU A 185 20.18 -6.52 11.31
CA LEU A 185 20.10 -7.97 11.18
C LEU A 185 19.59 -8.63 12.46
N MET A 186 20.02 -8.16 13.64
CA MET A 186 19.52 -8.66 14.93
C MET A 186 18.01 -8.41 15.09
N SER A 187 17.56 -7.19 14.81
CA SER A 187 16.13 -6.87 14.86
C SER A 187 15.33 -7.68 13.85
N LEU A 188 15.80 -7.81 12.60
CA LEU A 188 15.15 -8.63 11.57
C LEU A 188 15.05 -10.11 11.98
N LEU A 189 16.11 -10.67 12.56
CA LEU A 189 16.11 -12.06 13.03
C LEU A 189 15.04 -12.26 14.11
N LEU A 190 14.92 -11.32 15.07
CA LEU A 190 13.87 -11.36 16.09
C LEU A 190 12.46 -11.22 15.50
N VAL A 191 12.28 -10.38 14.45
CA VAL A 191 11.01 -10.29 13.72
C VAL A 191 10.67 -11.63 13.06
N LEU A 192 11.64 -12.28 12.41
CA LEU A 192 11.43 -13.58 11.78
C LEU A 192 11.08 -14.66 12.80
N ILE A 193 11.73 -14.69 13.96
CA ILE A 193 11.39 -15.61 15.05
C ILE A 193 9.93 -15.40 15.50
N GLN A 194 9.51 -14.15 15.72
CA GLN A 194 8.12 -13.84 16.08
C GLN A 194 7.13 -14.30 15.01
N CYS A 195 7.46 -14.08 13.72
CA CYS A 195 6.63 -14.54 12.61
C CYS A 195 6.51 -16.06 12.58
N THR A 196 7.60 -16.80 12.79
CA THR A 196 7.57 -18.27 12.80
C THR A 196 6.84 -18.85 14.01
N LEU A 197 6.80 -18.13 15.13
CA LEU A 197 6.06 -18.53 16.32
C LEU A 197 4.55 -18.33 16.14
N SER A 198 4.16 -17.35 15.31
CA SER A 198 2.76 -17.15 14.94
C SER A 198 2.30 -18.23 13.96
N ARG A 199 1.22 -18.96 14.31
CA ARG A 199 0.66 -20.01 13.44
C ARG A 199 -0.08 -19.46 12.22
N SER A 200 -0.31 -18.14 12.24
CA SER A 200 -1.10 -17.35 11.29
C SER A 200 -0.31 -16.93 10.05
N LEU A 201 1.04 -17.02 10.08
CA LEU A 201 1.93 -16.62 8.98
C LEU A 201 2.75 -17.81 8.48
N GLN A 202 2.57 -18.16 7.22
CA GLN A 202 3.44 -19.12 6.52
C GLN A 202 4.29 -18.35 5.52
N LEU A 203 5.58 -18.18 5.84
CA LEU A 203 6.55 -17.55 4.93
C LEU A 203 7.13 -18.63 4.01
N GLY A 204 6.80 -18.55 2.72
CA GLY A 204 7.38 -19.41 1.70
C GLY A 204 8.73 -18.89 1.19
N PRO A 205 9.38 -19.65 0.29
CA PRO A 205 10.69 -19.28 -0.28
C PRO A 205 10.65 -17.99 -1.11
N ALA A 206 9.51 -17.67 -1.74
CA ALA A 206 9.35 -16.43 -2.51
C ALA A 206 9.31 -15.19 -1.59
N GLU A 207 8.71 -15.32 -0.41
CA GLU A 207 8.63 -14.28 0.61
C GLU A 207 10.02 -14.00 1.19
N PHE A 208 10.83 -15.03 1.45
CA PHE A 208 12.23 -14.85 1.88
C PHE A 208 13.07 -14.08 0.85
N LEU A 209 12.90 -14.35 -0.45
CA LEU A 209 13.59 -13.60 -1.50
C LEU A 209 13.20 -12.11 -1.48
N ARG A 210 11.91 -11.81 -1.30
CA ARG A 210 11.40 -10.44 -1.19
C ARG A 210 11.93 -9.72 0.05
N ILE A 211 12.00 -10.41 1.19
CA ILE A 211 12.64 -9.87 2.41
C ILE A 211 14.11 -9.56 2.16
N GLY A 212 14.83 -10.44 1.46
CA GLY A 212 16.21 -10.18 1.01
C GLY A 212 16.32 -8.90 0.19
N GLY A 213 15.40 -8.67 -0.75
CA GLY A 213 15.30 -7.42 -1.53
C GLY A 213 15.09 -6.17 -0.66
N ILE A 214 14.24 -6.26 0.37
CA ILE A 214 14.03 -5.17 1.35
C ILE A 214 15.33 -4.88 2.12
N VAL A 215 16.04 -5.92 2.57
CA VAL A 215 17.31 -5.77 3.28
C VAL A 215 18.35 -5.09 2.40
N VAL A 216 18.55 -5.56 1.16
CA VAL A 216 19.50 -4.95 0.20
C VAL A 216 19.16 -3.48 -0.05
N THR A 217 17.87 -3.17 -0.25
CA THR A 217 17.42 -1.79 -0.44
C THR A 217 17.71 -0.93 0.80
N THR A 218 17.56 -1.49 2.00
CA THR A 218 17.89 -0.81 3.27
C THR A 218 19.39 -0.57 3.41
N VAL A 219 20.22 -1.53 3.01
CA VAL A 219 21.69 -1.37 2.99
C VAL A 219 22.10 -0.22 2.07
N VAL A 220 21.55 -0.17 0.85
CA VAL A 220 21.84 0.93 -0.10
C VAL A 220 21.38 2.27 0.47
N TYR A 221 20.20 2.31 1.10
CA TYR A 221 19.68 3.51 1.74
C TYR A 221 20.57 4.03 2.88
N LEU A 222 21.00 3.15 3.80
CA LEU A 222 21.89 3.50 4.91
C LEU A 222 23.28 3.94 4.42
N SER A 223 23.79 3.27 3.39
CA SER A 223 25.03 3.69 2.72
C SER A 223 24.93 5.13 2.22
N GLY A 224 23.83 5.49 1.54
CA GLY A 224 23.60 6.86 1.06
C GLY A 224 23.60 7.89 2.19
N PHE A 225 22.87 7.64 3.28
CA PHE A 225 22.85 8.56 4.44
C PHE A 225 24.21 8.66 5.13
N TYR A 226 24.91 7.54 5.30
CA TYR A 226 26.24 7.56 5.90
C TYR A 226 27.23 8.35 5.03
N LEU A 227 27.20 8.18 3.70
CA LEU A 227 28.05 8.95 2.79
C LEU A 227 27.74 10.45 2.81
N ILE A 228 26.48 10.84 2.94
CA ILE A 228 26.09 12.25 3.14
C ILE A 228 26.69 12.78 4.46
N GLY A 229 26.58 12.03 5.55
CA GLY A 229 27.15 12.41 6.83
C GLY A 229 28.68 12.48 6.79
N LEU A 230 29.32 11.55 6.08
CA LEU A 230 30.77 11.52 5.88
C LEU A 230 31.23 12.74 5.09
N LEU A 231 30.50 13.13 4.03
CA LEU A 231 30.75 14.34 3.26
C LEU A 231 30.66 15.58 4.16
N ILE A 232 29.61 15.69 4.97
CA ILE A 232 29.45 16.78 5.95
C ILE A 232 30.62 16.81 6.96
N SER A 233 31.06 15.64 7.43
CA SER A 233 32.20 15.51 8.34
C SER A 233 33.53 15.91 7.68
N THR A 234 33.71 15.69 6.37
CA THR A 234 34.89 16.19 5.64
C THR A 234 34.91 17.71 5.51
N MET A 235 33.74 18.34 5.38
CA MET A 235 33.63 19.79 5.14
C MET A 235 33.74 20.62 6.42
N THR A 236 33.57 20.00 7.59
CA THR A 236 33.53 20.67 8.88
C THR A 236 34.79 20.37 9.71
N ARG A 237 35.26 21.36 10.47
CA ARG A 237 36.45 21.22 11.33
C ARG A 237 36.14 20.84 12.78
N ARG A 238 34.90 21.04 13.23
CA ARG A 238 34.45 20.76 14.60
C ARG A 238 33.33 19.72 14.57
N ALA A 239 33.41 18.70 15.41
CA ALA A 239 32.41 17.63 15.45
C ALA A 239 31.01 18.16 15.78
N ALA A 240 30.90 19.13 16.69
CA ALA A 240 29.63 19.77 17.03
C ALA A 240 28.95 20.45 15.82
N THR A 241 29.72 21.13 14.96
CA THR A 241 29.17 21.76 13.75
C THR A 241 28.73 20.72 12.71
N SER A 242 29.47 19.61 12.60
CA SER A 242 29.07 18.48 11.75
C SER A 242 27.76 17.88 12.20
N LEU A 243 27.57 17.70 13.52
CA LEU A 243 26.36 17.14 14.09
C LEU A 243 25.13 18.00 13.77
N ILE A 244 25.24 19.32 13.99
CA ILE A 244 24.14 20.26 13.70
C ILE A 244 23.76 20.21 12.22
N LEU A 245 24.74 20.20 11.32
CA LEU A 245 24.47 20.14 9.88
C LEU A 245 23.85 18.80 9.47
N CYS A 246 24.34 17.68 10.02
CA CYS A 246 23.74 16.36 9.81
C CYS A 246 22.27 16.31 10.26
N MET A 247 21.95 16.85 11.44
CA MET A 247 20.58 16.92 11.94
C MET A 247 19.70 17.80 11.06
N PHE A 248 20.19 18.96 10.62
CA PHE A 248 19.45 19.83 9.70
C PHE A 248 19.15 19.13 8.37
N VAL A 249 20.17 18.53 7.75
CA VAL A 249 20.02 17.78 6.48
C VAL A 249 19.06 16.61 6.65
N TRP A 250 19.14 15.89 7.77
CA TRP A 250 18.22 14.79 8.07
C TRP A 250 16.78 15.26 8.16
N VAL A 251 16.49 16.32 8.93
CA VAL A 251 15.13 16.89 9.07
C VAL A 251 14.60 17.30 7.70
N VAL A 252 15.42 17.97 6.89
CA VAL A 252 15.01 18.41 5.56
C VAL A 252 14.70 17.21 4.64
N LEU A 253 15.59 16.22 4.56
CA LEU A 253 15.46 15.09 3.62
C LEU A 253 14.38 14.07 4.03
N VAL A 254 14.23 13.80 5.33
CA VAL A 254 13.36 12.74 5.86
C VAL A 254 11.99 13.27 6.26
N LEU A 255 11.90 14.49 6.81
CA LEU A 255 10.64 15.05 7.31
C LEU A 255 10.06 16.13 6.40
N VAL A 256 10.85 17.15 6.05
CA VAL A 256 10.32 18.33 5.34
C VAL A 256 10.01 17.98 3.89
N TYR A 257 10.95 17.36 3.17
CA TYR A 257 10.83 17.11 1.73
C TYR A 257 9.65 16.19 1.37
N PRO A 258 9.44 15.03 2.03
CA PRO A 258 8.30 14.16 1.72
C PRO A 258 6.95 14.83 2.02
N ASN A 259 6.88 15.67 3.06
CA ASN A 259 5.66 16.40 3.39
C ASN A 259 5.42 17.57 2.43
N TRP A 260 6.45 18.35 2.11
CA TRP A 260 6.36 19.47 1.18
C TRP A 260 5.96 19.02 -0.22
N SER A 261 6.54 17.94 -0.73
CA SER A 261 6.18 17.39 -2.06
C SER A 261 4.69 17.04 -2.17
N ARG A 262 4.08 16.50 -1.11
CA ARG A 262 2.62 16.23 -1.06
C ARG A 262 1.78 17.49 -1.13
N PHE A 263 2.24 18.60 -0.55
CA PHE A 263 1.53 19.88 -0.55
C PHE A 263 1.75 20.69 -1.83
N ALA A 264 2.95 20.63 -2.43
CA ALA A 264 3.29 21.34 -3.65
C ALA A 264 2.41 20.89 -4.83
N ILE A 265 1.89 19.67 -4.80
CA ILE A 265 1.06 19.10 -5.85
C ILE A 265 -0.41 19.22 -5.43
N LYS A 266 -0.93 20.45 -5.35
CA LYS A 266 -2.38 20.70 -5.36
C LYS A 266 -2.84 20.81 -6.82
N PRO A 267 -3.89 20.08 -7.24
CA PRO A 267 -4.35 20.14 -8.62
C PRO A 267 -4.89 21.53 -8.95
N ILE A 268 -4.26 22.20 -9.90
CA ILE A 268 -4.77 23.42 -10.53
C ILE A 268 -5.91 22.99 -11.45
N GLY A 269 -7.17 23.09 -11.00
CA GLY A 269 -8.41 23.15 -11.79
C GLY A 269 -8.85 21.94 -12.64
N ASP A 270 -7.92 21.21 -13.28
CA ASP A 270 -8.20 20.24 -14.35
C ASP A 270 -8.82 18.94 -13.82
N THR A 271 -8.36 18.47 -12.66
CA THR A 271 -8.82 17.18 -12.09
C THR A 271 -10.30 17.16 -11.70
N SER A 272 -10.84 18.29 -11.22
CA SER A 272 -12.26 18.43 -10.88
C SER A 272 -13.10 18.56 -12.14
N ALA A 273 -12.65 19.34 -13.12
CA ALA A 273 -13.35 19.51 -14.39
C ALA A 273 -13.46 18.19 -15.15
N ARG A 274 -12.36 17.43 -15.26
CA ARG A 274 -12.36 16.11 -15.93
C ARG A 274 -13.18 15.06 -15.19
N ARG A 275 -13.22 15.13 -13.85
CA ARG A 275 -14.11 14.29 -13.05
C ARG A 275 -15.56 14.61 -13.39
N THR A 276 -15.96 15.87 -13.32
CA THR A 276 -17.33 16.31 -13.63
C THR A 276 -17.75 15.91 -15.04
N SER A 277 -16.89 16.12 -16.05
CA SER A 277 -17.21 15.73 -17.43
C SER A 277 -17.39 14.23 -17.60
N THR A 278 -16.61 13.41 -16.89
CA THR A 278 -16.74 11.95 -16.93
C THR A 278 -18.05 11.50 -16.29
N TYR A 279 -18.45 12.10 -15.16
CA TYR A 279 -19.74 11.80 -14.53
C TYR A 279 -20.91 12.24 -15.43
N GLN A 280 -20.82 13.40 -16.08
CA GLN A 280 -21.83 13.82 -17.06
C GLN A 280 -21.95 12.83 -18.24
N GLN A 281 -20.83 12.31 -18.75
CA GLN A 281 -20.86 11.26 -19.78
C GLN A 281 -21.52 9.97 -19.28
N ILE A 282 -21.25 9.58 -18.02
CA ILE A 282 -21.90 8.42 -17.39
C ILE A 282 -23.41 8.63 -17.24
N ASP A 283 -23.83 9.82 -16.84
CA ASP A 283 -25.26 10.16 -16.71
C ASP A 283 -25.95 10.12 -18.08
N GLN A 284 -25.32 10.64 -19.14
CA GLN A 284 -25.82 10.52 -20.51
C GLN A 284 -25.98 9.06 -20.96
N MET A 285 -24.99 8.21 -20.65
CA MET A 285 -25.07 6.77 -20.97
C MET A 285 -26.21 6.06 -20.22
N ARG A 286 -26.52 6.47 -18.97
CA ARG A 286 -27.66 5.97 -18.20
C ARG A 286 -29.00 6.44 -18.78
N GLU A 287 -29.08 7.70 -19.20
CA GLU A 287 -30.28 8.21 -19.88
C GLU A 287 -30.56 7.47 -21.20
N GLU A 288 -29.52 7.10 -21.94
CA GLU A 288 -29.64 6.27 -23.15
C GLU A 288 -30.21 4.88 -22.83
N GLU A 289 -29.72 4.22 -21.77
CA GLU A 289 -30.28 2.96 -21.27
C GLU A 289 -31.77 3.10 -20.95
N GLU A 290 -32.16 4.11 -20.17
CA GLU A 290 -33.57 4.33 -19.83
C GLU A 290 -34.44 4.56 -21.08
N ARG A 291 -33.88 5.18 -22.14
CA ARG A 291 -34.58 5.34 -23.42
C ARG A 291 -34.73 4.00 -24.15
N GLU A 292 -33.72 3.15 -24.14
CA GLU A 292 -33.78 1.81 -24.72
C GLU A 292 -34.80 0.93 -23.99
N GLU A 293 -34.80 0.95 -22.65
CA GLU A 293 -35.79 0.28 -21.80
C GLU A 293 -37.20 0.76 -22.13
N ARG A 294 -37.44 2.09 -22.17
CA ARG A 294 -38.74 2.66 -22.54
C ARG A 294 -39.22 2.22 -23.93
N ARG A 295 -38.32 2.12 -24.91
CA ARG A 295 -38.66 1.63 -26.26
C ARG A 295 -39.03 0.16 -26.28
N PHE A 296 -38.32 -0.67 -25.51
CA PHE A 296 -38.64 -2.09 -25.37
C PHE A 296 -40.02 -2.27 -24.72
N LEU A 297 -40.30 -1.52 -23.65
CA LEU A 297 -41.57 -1.55 -22.94
C LEU A 297 -42.75 -1.05 -23.78
N ALA A 298 -42.55 -0.04 -24.63
CA ALA A 298 -43.59 0.45 -25.54
C ALA A 298 -44.05 -0.61 -26.56
N ASN A 299 -43.18 -1.55 -26.92
CA ASN A 299 -43.45 -2.64 -27.85
C ASN A 299 -43.82 -3.96 -27.15
N SER A 300 -43.94 -3.95 -25.82
CA SER A 300 -44.17 -5.15 -25.00
C SER A 300 -45.58 -5.12 -24.38
N PRO A 301 -46.24 -6.28 -24.20
CA PRO A 301 -47.53 -6.36 -23.51
C PRO A 301 -47.43 -6.13 -21.99
N LEU A 302 -46.22 -5.89 -21.45
CA LEU A 302 -45.97 -5.67 -20.03
C LEU A 302 -46.51 -4.30 -19.58
N THR A 303 -47.41 -4.30 -18.59
CA THR A 303 -47.99 -3.07 -18.00
C THR A 303 -47.51 -2.90 -16.56
N GLY A 304 -47.07 -1.70 -16.15
CA GLY A 304 -46.59 -1.43 -14.77
C GLY A 304 -45.31 -0.59 -14.72
N LYS A 305 -44.63 -0.56 -13.56
CA LYS A 305 -43.35 0.15 -13.38
C LYS A 305 -42.21 -0.87 -13.26
N PRO A 306 -41.18 -0.86 -14.13
CA PRO A 306 -40.07 -1.79 -14.01
C PRO A 306 -39.35 -1.64 -12.64
N PRO A 307 -38.84 -2.74 -12.05
CA PRO A 307 -38.90 -4.13 -12.53
C PRO A 307 -40.24 -4.84 -12.22
N TRP A 308 -41.21 -4.14 -11.63
CA TRP A 308 -42.49 -4.66 -11.16
C TRP A 308 -43.62 -4.43 -12.19
N PHE A 309 -43.76 -5.36 -13.12
CA PHE A 309 -44.94 -5.42 -13.97
C PHE A 309 -46.13 -5.95 -13.18
N ASN A 310 -47.35 -5.69 -13.65
CA ASN A 310 -48.61 -6.03 -12.98
C ASN A 310 -48.88 -7.55 -13.02
N ILE A 311 -47.97 -8.33 -12.44
CA ILE A 311 -47.91 -9.79 -12.39
C ILE A 311 -47.85 -10.19 -10.90
N ASP A 312 -48.51 -11.28 -10.52
CA ASP A 312 -48.60 -11.71 -9.11
C ASP A 312 -47.28 -12.32 -8.61
N PHE A 313 -46.60 -11.59 -7.73
CA PHE A 313 -45.37 -12.03 -7.05
C PHE A 313 -45.62 -12.24 -5.55
N SER A 314 -44.96 -13.24 -4.96
CA SER A 314 -44.71 -13.27 -3.52
C SER A 314 -43.42 -12.51 -3.23
N GLU A 315 -43.53 -11.45 -2.45
CA GLU A 315 -42.38 -10.64 -2.01
C GLU A 315 -41.77 -11.23 -0.74
N SER A 316 -40.44 -11.43 -0.74
CA SER A 316 -39.68 -11.64 0.48
C SER A 316 -38.56 -10.60 0.57
N TRP A 317 -38.47 -9.97 1.73
CA TRP A 317 -37.42 -9.01 2.02
C TRP A 317 -36.20 -9.74 2.56
N ARG A 318 -35.07 -9.64 1.87
CA ARG A 318 -33.79 -10.15 2.38
C ARG A 318 -32.87 -8.99 2.76
N ARG A 319 -32.52 -8.95 4.05
CA ARG A 319 -31.56 -8.00 4.59
C ARG A 319 -30.16 -8.40 4.13
N SER A 320 -29.60 -7.69 3.15
CA SER A 320 -28.21 -7.89 2.76
C SER A 320 -27.31 -7.31 3.84
N GLY A 321 -26.58 -8.16 4.59
CA GLY A 321 -25.69 -7.75 5.67
C GLY A 321 -24.42 -7.03 5.18
N GLY A 322 -24.56 -5.83 4.64
CA GLY A 322 -23.49 -4.92 4.19
C GLY A 322 -24.07 -3.54 3.86
N HIS A 323 -23.23 -2.53 3.64
CA HIS A 323 -23.65 -1.14 3.33
C HIS A 323 -24.39 -0.98 1.98
N GLY A 324 -25.55 -1.64 1.82
CA GLY A 324 -26.39 -1.56 0.63
C GLY A 324 -27.77 -2.17 0.87
N ALA A 325 -28.79 -1.35 0.58
CA ALA A 325 -30.25 -1.56 0.56
C ALA A 325 -30.79 -2.99 0.74
N ASP A 326 -31.86 -3.11 1.55
CA ASP A 326 -32.71 -4.29 1.64
C ASP A 326 -33.14 -4.76 0.24
N GLN A 327 -32.91 -6.03 -0.05
CA GLN A 327 -33.15 -6.57 -1.39
C GLN A 327 -34.46 -7.36 -1.36
N LEU A 328 -35.46 -6.82 -2.07
CA LEU A 328 -36.71 -7.50 -2.38
C LEU A 328 -36.42 -8.65 -3.35
N ILE A 329 -36.76 -9.88 -2.95
CA ILE A 329 -36.77 -11.05 -3.81
C ILE A 329 -38.24 -11.37 -4.10
N GLY A 330 -38.69 -11.02 -5.30
CA GLY A 330 -40.00 -11.43 -5.81
C GLY A 330 -39.91 -12.83 -6.42
N LYS A 331 -40.67 -13.80 -5.89
CA LYS A 331 -40.89 -15.09 -6.56
C LYS A 331 -42.25 -15.05 -7.26
N LEU A 332 -42.34 -15.53 -8.50
CA LEU A 332 -43.64 -15.63 -9.18
C LEU A 332 -44.53 -16.62 -8.43
N ARG A 333 -45.77 -16.22 -8.11
CA ARG A 333 -46.77 -17.14 -7.53
C ARG A 333 -47.36 -18.09 -8.55
N ASN A 334 -47.47 -17.65 -9.80
CA ASN A 334 -47.98 -18.44 -10.91
C ASN A 334 -46.99 -18.42 -12.08
N THR A 335 -46.32 -19.55 -12.33
CA THR A 335 -45.34 -19.70 -13.42
C THR A 335 -45.99 -19.98 -14.78
N ALA A 336 -47.31 -20.20 -14.83
CA ALA A 336 -48.07 -20.49 -16.06
C ALA A 336 -48.77 -19.25 -16.66
N ASP A 337 -48.53 -18.06 -16.12
CA ASP A 337 -49.10 -16.81 -16.64
C ASP A 337 -48.56 -16.51 -18.07
N PRO A 338 -49.43 -16.16 -19.04
CA PRO A 338 -49.02 -15.82 -20.42
C PRO A 338 -47.97 -14.71 -20.52
N LEU A 339 -47.82 -13.86 -19.48
CA LEU A 339 -46.84 -12.77 -19.44
C LEU A 339 -45.44 -13.22 -18.98
N VAL A 340 -45.27 -14.44 -18.45
CA VAL A 340 -43.97 -14.95 -17.96
C VAL A 340 -42.90 -15.00 -19.06
N PRO A 341 -43.17 -15.46 -20.30
CA PRO A 341 -42.17 -15.43 -21.37
C PRO A 341 -41.72 -13.99 -21.73
N HIS A 342 -42.64 -13.02 -21.70
CA HIS A 342 -42.32 -11.61 -21.94
C HIS A 342 -41.49 -11.00 -20.81
N LEU A 343 -41.77 -11.37 -19.55
CA LEU A 343 -40.97 -10.99 -18.39
C LEU A 343 -39.55 -11.56 -18.48
N GLN A 344 -39.41 -12.83 -18.89
CA GLN A 344 -38.09 -13.46 -19.10
C GLN A 344 -37.31 -12.76 -20.22
N GLN A 345 -37.97 -12.43 -21.34
CA GLN A 345 -37.37 -11.68 -22.44
C GLN A 345 -36.93 -10.27 -21.99
N TYR A 346 -37.73 -9.59 -21.16
CA TYR A 346 -37.38 -8.30 -20.59
C TYR A 346 -36.13 -8.38 -19.72
N HIS A 347 -36.06 -9.34 -18.79
CA HIS A 347 -34.88 -9.49 -17.93
C HIS A 347 -33.64 -9.93 -18.73
N ALA A 348 -33.81 -10.77 -19.75
CA ALA A 348 -32.72 -11.13 -20.66
C ALA A 348 -32.18 -9.88 -21.39
N PHE A 349 -33.07 -9.07 -21.96
CA PHE A 349 -32.72 -7.81 -22.62
C PHE A 349 -32.02 -6.84 -21.65
N MET A 350 -32.61 -6.56 -20.49
CA MET A 350 -32.03 -5.64 -19.51
C MET A 350 -30.69 -6.14 -18.96
N SER A 351 -30.51 -7.45 -18.79
CA SER A 351 -29.21 -8.00 -18.37
C SER A 351 -28.11 -7.72 -19.41
N GLN A 352 -28.43 -7.79 -20.71
CA GLN A 352 -27.48 -7.46 -21.78
C GLN A 352 -27.20 -5.96 -21.86
N VAL A 353 -28.21 -5.12 -21.67
CA VAL A 353 -28.06 -3.66 -21.65
C VAL A 353 -27.21 -3.22 -20.46
N GLN A 354 -27.53 -3.71 -19.25
CA GLN A 354 -26.80 -3.37 -18.02
C GLN A 354 -25.36 -3.84 -18.05
N THR A 355 -25.09 -5.04 -18.58
CA THR A 355 -23.70 -5.53 -18.72
C THR A 355 -22.90 -4.67 -19.70
N ARG A 356 -23.49 -4.31 -20.86
CA ARG A 356 -22.88 -3.39 -21.84
C ARG A 356 -22.61 -2.01 -21.24
N LEU A 357 -23.56 -1.44 -20.50
CA LEU A 357 -23.42 -0.15 -19.84
C LEU A 357 -22.33 -0.21 -18.76
N ALA A 358 -22.33 -1.26 -17.93
CA ALA A 358 -21.31 -1.45 -16.91
C ALA A 358 -19.89 -1.48 -17.48
N GLU A 359 -19.71 -2.07 -18.67
CA GLU A 359 -18.43 -2.06 -19.38
C GLU A 359 -18.06 -0.67 -19.88
N LYS A 360 -19.00 0.06 -20.51
CA LYS A 360 -18.77 1.44 -20.98
C LYS A 360 -18.43 2.39 -19.82
N GLU A 361 -19.22 2.36 -18.74
CA GLU A 361 -18.95 3.13 -17.53
C GLU A 361 -17.59 2.74 -16.92
N GLY A 362 -17.28 1.44 -16.88
CA GLY A 362 -16.03 0.92 -16.35
C GLY A 362 -14.82 1.43 -17.12
N LEU A 363 -14.91 1.56 -18.45
CA LEU A 363 -13.87 2.12 -19.30
C LEU A 363 -13.71 3.64 -19.08
N ALA A 364 -14.81 4.39 -19.03
CA ALA A 364 -14.78 5.83 -18.77
C ALA A 364 -14.15 6.16 -17.40
N LYS A 365 -14.55 5.42 -16.35
CA LYS A 365 -13.97 5.54 -15.00
C LYS A 365 -12.48 5.18 -15.00
N GLN A 366 -12.06 4.16 -15.74
CA GLN A 366 -10.65 3.78 -15.85
C GLN A 366 -9.80 4.84 -16.54
N GLN A 367 -10.28 5.40 -17.66
CA GLN A 367 -9.59 6.46 -18.37
C GLN A 367 -9.43 7.70 -17.49
N MET A 368 -10.50 8.11 -16.81
CA MET A 368 -10.45 9.20 -15.83
C MET A 368 -9.42 8.92 -14.73
N VAL A 369 -9.43 7.72 -14.14
CA VAL A 369 -8.46 7.35 -13.09
C VAL A 369 -7.02 7.37 -13.62
N ALA A 370 -6.79 6.88 -14.84
CA ALA A 370 -5.47 6.84 -15.46
C ALA A 370 -4.91 8.24 -15.76
N GLU A 371 -5.75 9.13 -16.28
CA GLU A 371 -5.39 10.50 -16.63
C GLU A 371 -5.24 11.42 -15.41
N THR A 372 -6.03 11.18 -14.36
CA THR A 372 -6.08 12.05 -13.18
C THR A 372 -5.20 11.53 -12.05
N TYR A 373 -5.54 10.35 -11.51
CA TYR A 373 -4.90 9.81 -10.31
C TYR A 373 -3.57 9.13 -10.60
N LEU A 374 -3.49 8.28 -11.64
CA LEU A 374 -2.23 7.60 -11.98
C LEU A 374 -1.21 8.56 -12.60
N ARG A 375 -1.66 9.60 -13.31
CA ARG A 375 -0.75 10.64 -13.82
C ARG A 375 -0.17 11.47 -12.67
N ARG A 376 -1.01 11.88 -11.71
CA ARG A 376 -0.57 12.56 -10.49
C ARG A 376 0.39 11.68 -9.69
N ALA A 377 0.00 10.44 -9.39
CA ALA A 377 0.85 9.50 -8.68
C ALA A 377 2.22 9.34 -9.36
N ARG A 378 2.29 9.28 -10.69
CA ARG A 378 3.56 9.23 -11.44
C ARG A 378 4.39 10.51 -11.36
N TRP A 379 3.77 11.69 -11.29
CA TRP A 379 4.48 12.95 -11.07
C TRP A 379 4.95 13.10 -9.62
N ASP A 380 4.09 12.77 -8.66
CA ASP A 380 4.43 12.65 -7.24
C ASP A 380 5.61 11.70 -7.08
N GLU A 381 5.59 10.53 -7.74
CA GLU A 381 6.67 9.54 -7.72
C GLU A 381 7.96 10.12 -8.30
N ARG A 382 7.92 10.83 -9.43
CA ARG A 382 9.13 11.45 -10.03
C ARG A 382 9.74 12.54 -9.15
N LEU A 383 8.91 13.38 -8.53
CA LEU A 383 9.38 14.42 -7.61
C LEU A 383 9.89 13.80 -6.30
N MET A 384 9.18 12.80 -5.78
CA MET A 384 9.58 12.06 -4.59
C MET A 384 10.80 11.17 -4.83
N LYS A 385 11.11 10.77 -6.07
CA LYS A 385 12.36 10.06 -6.40
C LYS A 385 13.62 10.88 -6.11
N LEU A 386 13.51 12.19 -5.93
CA LEU A 386 14.65 13.01 -5.53
C LEU A 386 14.98 12.89 -4.03
N SER A 387 14.04 12.45 -3.19
CA SER A 387 14.35 12.13 -1.79
C SER A 387 14.76 10.67 -1.65
N PRO A 388 15.94 10.40 -1.05
CA PRO A 388 16.37 9.05 -0.73
C PRO A 388 15.37 8.30 0.15
N ALA A 389 14.64 9.03 1.01
CA ALA A 389 13.70 8.48 1.98
C ALA A 389 12.44 7.90 1.28
N SER A 390 11.87 8.61 0.32
CA SER A 390 10.74 8.12 -0.47
C SER A 390 11.13 7.09 -1.52
N LEU A 391 12.32 7.19 -2.11
CA LEU A 391 12.88 6.12 -2.95
C LEU A 391 12.91 4.79 -2.19
N TYR A 392 13.39 4.83 -0.95
CA TYR A 392 13.43 3.67 -0.07
C TYR A 392 12.02 3.11 0.19
N THR A 393 11.04 3.96 0.52
CA THR A 393 9.65 3.53 0.72
C THR A 393 9.06 2.88 -0.54
N PHE A 394 9.27 3.45 -1.73
CA PHE A 394 8.72 2.88 -2.98
C PHE A 394 9.38 1.54 -3.35
N ALA A 395 10.71 1.46 -3.25
CA ALA A 395 11.43 0.24 -3.57
C ALA A 395 11.06 -0.92 -2.62
N THR A 396 10.93 -0.63 -1.33
CA THR A 396 10.52 -1.64 -0.34
C THR A 396 9.05 -2.04 -0.48
N ALA A 397 8.15 -1.12 -0.82
CA ALA A 397 6.76 -1.44 -1.14
C ALA A 397 6.64 -2.33 -2.39
N ALA A 398 7.47 -2.09 -3.42
CA ALA A 398 7.51 -2.93 -4.62
C ALA A 398 7.98 -4.35 -4.30
N TRP A 399 9.01 -4.52 -3.46
CA TRP A 399 9.43 -5.84 -2.97
C TRP A 399 8.32 -6.55 -2.18
N ALA A 400 7.58 -5.81 -1.35
CA ALA A 400 6.46 -6.35 -0.58
C ALA A 400 5.22 -6.65 -1.44
N GLY A 401 5.11 -6.09 -2.64
CA GLY A 401 3.91 -6.14 -3.47
C GLY A 401 2.73 -5.35 -2.88
N THR A 402 3.05 -4.32 -2.09
CA THR A 402 2.08 -3.39 -1.47
C THR A 402 2.09 -2.02 -2.16
N ASP A 403 2.70 -1.96 -3.34
CA ASP A 403 2.80 -0.80 -4.20
C ASP A 403 1.55 -0.62 -5.09
N VAL A 404 1.56 0.42 -5.92
CA VAL A 404 0.44 0.74 -6.82
C VAL A 404 0.21 -0.36 -7.84
N ASP A 405 1.29 -0.96 -8.38
CA ASP A 405 1.16 -1.96 -9.44
C ASP A 405 0.54 -3.25 -8.89
N GLY A 406 0.89 -3.66 -7.67
CA GLY A 406 0.24 -4.79 -6.99
C GLY A 406 -1.29 -4.63 -6.86
N ILE A 407 -1.76 -3.41 -6.62
CA ILE A 407 -3.21 -3.12 -6.54
C ILE A 407 -3.86 -3.11 -7.93
N VAL A 408 -3.18 -2.55 -8.93
CA VAL A 408 -3.66 -2.55 -10.32
C VAL A 408 -3.77 -3.99 -10.83
N ASP A 409 -2.82 -4.86 -10.49
CA ASP A 409 -2.84 -6.27 -10.84
C ASP A 409 -3.97 -7.03 -10.15
N TYR A 410 -4.20 -6.78 -8.86
CA TYR A 410 -5.35 -7.33 -8.13
C TYR A 410 -6.67 -6.92 -8.82
N LEU A 411 -6.86 -5.64 -9.10
CA LEU A 411 -8.05 -5.15 -9.82
C LEU A 411 -8.21 -5.80 -11.20
N ARG A 412 -7.12 -6.00 -11.93
CA ARG A 412 -7.14 -6.68 -13.22
C ARG A 412 -7.53 -8.15 -13.07
N ALA A 413 -7.11 -8.81 -12.00
CA ALA A 413 -7.55 -10.17 -11.67
C ALA A 413 -9.04 -10.20 -11.29
N THR A 414 -9.51 -9.29 -10.44
CA THR A 414 -10.92 -9.17 -10.06
C THR A 414 -11.83 -8.95 -11.28
N ARG A 415 -11.40 -8.12 -12.24
CA ARG A 415 -12.14 -7.90 -13.50
C ARG A 415 -12.18 -9.15 -14.37
N ARG A 416 -11.07 -9.89 -14.46
CA ARG A 416 -11.03 -11.18 -15.18
C ARG A 416 -11.98 -12.19 -14.54
N TYR A 417 -11.97 -12.28 -13.21
CA TYR A 417 -12.91 -13.12 -12.46
C TYR A 417 -14.36 -12.71 -12.71
N ARG A 418 -14.68 -11.40 -12.66
CA ARG A 418 -16.01 -10.88 -13.01
C ARG A 418 -16.44 -11.30 -14.42
N ARG A 419 -15.56 -11.20 -15.42
CA ARG A 419 -15.89 -11.59 -16.80
C ARG A 419 -16.23 -13.07 -16.87
N ALA A 420 -15.39 -13.93 -16.29
CA ALA A 420 -15.62 -15.37 -16.22
C ALA A 420 -16.88 -15.75 -15.41
N PHE A 421 -17.31 -14.89 -14.49
CA PHE A 421 -18.54 -15.07 -13.70
C PHE A 421 -19.82 -14.64 -14.46
N ILE A 422 -19.69 -13.74 -15.44
CA ILE A 422 -20.82 -13.20 -16.21
C ILE A 422 -21.08 -14.00 -17.50
N THR A 423 -20.03 -14.55 -18.12
CA THR A 423 -20.12 -15.58 -19.18
C THR A 423 -20.47 -16.92 -18.59
#